data_AF-A0A519LT35-F1
#
_entry.id   AF-A0A519LT35-F1
#
_cell.length_a   1.000
_cell.length_b   1.000
_cell.length_c   1.000
_cell.angle_alpha   90.00
_cell.angle_beta   90.00
_cell.angle_gamma   90.00
#
_symmetry.space_group_name_H-M   'P 1'
#
loop_
_entity.id
_entity.type
_entity.pdbx_description
1 polymer ?
#
loop_
_entity_poly.entity_id
_entity_poly.type
_entity_poly.pdbx_seq_one_letter_code
_entity_poly.pdbx_strand_id
1 'polypeptide(L)'
;MKNIPFLLLFVILFSNCKTDKKEEIETTQNTENKTEEPFTLTVNKIDSTQFPASIKYEGFIKNAVRWKDKQGDNIVITTETGYHINKKFKHEFDDSSDAELFAYHYIISNNEAKQNWKVYDYISDCPVDLTASFVKNTFEVTDLNNNGIAEVWLMYKTVCHGDVSPSNMKIIMYEGKNKYAIRGENKVQVGTLENGEPQYLGGQFKLDENFKKAPKVFKEFALKLWNDNLIENWEE
;
A
#
# COMPACT_ATOMS: atom_id res chain seq x y z
N MET A 1 -54.36 -23.59 -23.19
CA MET A 1 -55.31 -24.02 -22.15
C MET A 1 -56.11 -25.18 -22.72
N LYS A 2 -55.90 -26.39 -22.20
CA LYS A 2 -56.60 -27.62 -22.62
C LYS A 2 -57.00 -28.34 -21.34
N ASN A 3 -58.31 -28.54 -21.19
CA ASN A 3 -58.98 -29.08 -20.01
C ASN A 3 -58.77 -30.59 -19.90
N ILE A 4 -58.90 -31.15 -18.68
CA ILE A 4 -59.94 -32.13 -18.30
C ILE A 4 -59.57 -32.76 -16.94
N PRO A 5 -60.48 -32.77 -15.94
CA PRO A 5 -60.31 -33.47 -14.67
C PRO A 5 -60.85 -34.90 -14.76
N PHE A 6 -60.29 -35.82 -13.97
CA PHE A 6 -60.95 -37.10 -13.68
C PHE A 6 -60.85 -37.41 -12.19
N LEU A 7 -62.05 -37.52 -11.60
CA LEU A 7 -62.35 -37.89 -10.24
C LEU A 7 -62.54 -39.41 -10.20
N LEU A 8 -61.88 -40.14 -9.30
CA LEU A 8 -62.46 -41.38 -8.77
C LEU A 8 -61.89 -41.77 -7.40
N LEU A 9 -62.85 -42.11 -6.55
CA LEU A 9 -62.90 -42.32 -5.12
C LEU A 9 -62.54 -43.77 -4.76
N PHE A 10 -61.89 -44.07 -3.62
CA PHE A 10 -62.20 -45.30 -2.85
C PHE A 10 -61.71 -45.25 -1.38
N VAL A 11 -62.68 -45.04 -0.50
CA VAL A 11 -63.02 -45.70 0.79
C VAL A 11 -61.98 -45.92 1.92
N ILE A 12 -62.48 -45.54 3.10
CA ILE A 12 -61.98 -45.48 4.49
C ILE A 12 -61.86 -46.85 5.18
N LEU A 13 -60.91 -47.02 6.11
CA LEU A 13 -61.11 -47.83 7.32
C LEU A 13 -60.37 -47.21 8.54
N PHE A 14 -61.08 -47.15 9.67
CA PHE A 14 -60.68 -46.57 10.95
C PHE A 14 -59.78 -47.51 11.77
N SER A 15 -58.87 -46.97 12.60
CA SER A 15 -58.58 -47.49 13.96
C SER A 15 -57.57 -46.62 14.74
N ASN A 16 -58.14 -45.86 15.69
CA ASN A 16 -57.72 -45.55 17.07
C ASN A 16 -56.23 -45.43 17.53
N CYS A 17 -55.99 -44.32 18.25
CA CYS A 17 -55.08 -44.10 19.39
C CYS A 17 -53.56 -44.40 19.30
N LYS A 18 -52.75 -43.33 19.27
CA LYS A 18 -52.04 -42.80 20.46
C LYS A 18 -51.29 -41.50 20.08
N THR A 19 -51.49 -40.47 20.88
CA THR A 19 -50.77 -39.20 20.82
C THR A 19 -49.47 -39.34 21.61
N ASP A 20 -48.35 -39.48 20.90
CA ASP A 20 -47.02 -39.29 21.48
C ASP A 20 -46.53 -37.89 21.11
N LYS A 21 -46.34 -37.06 22.13
CA LYS A 21 -45.66 -35.76 22.05
C LYS A 21 -44.24 -36.02 21.55
N LYS A 22 -43.88 -35.43 20.41
CA LYS A 22 -42.50 -35.37 19.94
C LYS A 22 -41.86 -34.14 20.58
N GLU A 23 -40.91 -34.39 21.48
CA GLU A 23 -40.03 -33.39 22.07
C GLU A 23 -39.28 -32.64 20.97
N GLU A 24 -39.38 -31.32 21.05
CA GLU A 24 -38.62 -30.36 20.25
C GLU A 24 -37.21 -30.29 20.87
N ILE A 25 -36.22 -30.86 20.18
CA ILE A 25 -34.82 -30.74 20.56
C ILE A 25 -34.39 -29.31 20.23
N GLU A 26 -34.45 -28.43 21.22
CA GLU A 26 -33.75 -27.16 21.23
C GLU A 26 -32.27 -27.44 21.03
N THR A 27 -31.79 -27.23 19.81
CA THR A 27 -30.35 -27.18 19.54
C THR A 27 -29.88 -25.81 19.99
N THR A 28 -29.46 -25.72 21.26
CA THR A 28 -28.81 -24.54 21.82
C THR A 28 -27.55 -24.27 21.00
N GLN A 29 -27.64 -23.30 20.08
CA GLN A 29 -26.47 -22.69 19.50
C GLN A 29 -25.76 -21.93 20.62
N ASN A 30 -24.71 -22.54 21.16
CA ASN A 30 -23.70 -21.81 21.92
C ASN A 30 -22.95 -20.92 20.93
N THR A 31 -23.52 -19.74 20.68
CA THR A 31 -22.76 -18.61 20.16
C THR A 31 -21.85 -18.16 21.29
N GLU A 32 -20.69 -18.81 21.40
CA GLU A 32 -19.56 -18.23 22.11
C GLU A 32 -19.22 -16.92 21.37
N ASN A 33 -19.74 -15.81 21.90
CA ASN A 33 -19.22 -14.48 21.62
C ASN A 33 -17.76 -14.46 22.10
N LYS A 34 -16.84 -14.96 21.28
CA LYS A 34 -15.44 -14.59 21.38
C LYS A 34 -15.40 -13.09 21.10
N THR A 35 -15.30 -12.32 22.17
CA THR A 35 -14.81 -10.95 22.09
C THR A 35 -13.42 -11.06 21.48
N GLU A 36 -13.32 -10.81 20.17
CA GLU A 36 -12.03 -10.76 19.48
C GLU A 36 -11.22 -9.65 20.15
N GLU A 37 -10.07 -10.01 20.73
CA GLU A 37 -9.09 -9.06 21.25
C GLU A 37 -8.79 -8.00 20.17
N PRO A 38 -8.72 -6.71 20.53
CA PRO A 38 -8.50 -5.65 19.56
C PRO A 38 -7.17 -5.87 18.83
N PHE A 39 -7.22 -5.94 17.50
CA PHE A 39 -6.02 -6.11 16.67
C PHE A 39 -5.03 -4.97 16.95
N THR A 40 -3.80 -5.34 17.30
CA THR A 40 -2.70 -4.39 17.48
C THR A 40 -1.61 -4.73 16.47
N LEU A 41 -1.39 -3.82 15.52
CA LEU A 41 -0.36 -3.99 14.51
C LEU A 41 1.04 -3.96 15.15
N THR A 42 1.81 -5.03 14.96
CA THR A 42 3.22 -5.12 15.38
C THR A 42 4.11 -5.26 14.15
N VAL A 43 4.90 -4.22 13.87
CA VAL A 43 5.80 -4.15 12.72
C VAL A 43 7.23 -4.36 13.19
N ASN A 44 7.87 -5.41 12.71
CA ASN A 44 9.25 -5.74 13.04
C ASN A 44 10.17 -5.34 11.90
N LYS A 45 11.22 -4.57 12.18
CA LYS A 45 12.33 -4.41 11.24
C LYS A 45 13.06 -5.75 11.09
N ILE A 46 13.41 -6.10 9.87
CA ILE A 46 14.14 -7.33 9.54
C ILE A 46 15.29 -7.02 8.59
N ASP A 47 16.21 -7.95 8.44
CA ASP A 47 17.26 -7.89 7.42
C ASP A 47 17.15 -9.05 6.42
N SER A 48 18.04 -9.07 5.43
CA SER A 48 18.03 -10.05 4.35
C SER A 48 18.26 -11.49 4.80
N THR A 49 18.84 -11.73 5.98
CA THR A 49 19.03 -13.09 6.53
C THR A 49 17.71 -13.73 6.96
N GLN A 50 16.67 -12.92 7.18
CA GLN A 50 15.35 -13.35 7.61
C GLN A 50 14.37 -13.54 6.44
N PHE A 51 14.80 -13.30 5.20
CA PHE A 51 13.96 -13.43 4.02
C PHE A 51 13.82 -14.89 3.61
N PRO A 52 12.60 -15.35 3.26
CA PRO A 52 12.45 -16.60 2.51
C PRO A 52 13.26 -16.57 1.22
N ALA A 53 13.90 -17.70 0.85
CA ALA A 53 14.77 -17.80 -0.33
C ALA A 53 14.07 -17.45 -1.66
N SER A 54 12.74 -17.53 -1.69
CA SER A 54 11.89 -17.16 -2.82
C SER A 54 11.79 -15.65 -3.05
N ILE A 55 12.12 -14.80 -2.07
CA ILE A 55 12.11 -13.34 -2.25
C ILE A 55 13.15 -12.93 -3.30
N LYS A 56 12.74 -12.05 -4.22
CA LYS A 56 13.59 -11.47 -5.27
C LYS A 56 13.41 -9.95 -5.26
N TYR A 57 14.50 -9.20 -5.17
CA TYR A 57 14.48 -7.74 -5.23
C TYR A 57 15.70 -7.24 -6.01
N GLU A 58 15.64 -6.00 -6.47
CA GLU A 58 16.70 -5.31 -7.21
C GLU A 58 17.18 -4.10 -6.42
N GLY A 59 18.47 -3.79 -6.47
CA GLY A 59 19.06 -2.66 -5.76
C GLY A 59 19.39 -2.92 -4.28
N PHE A 60 19.75 -1.85 -3.58
CA PHE A 60 20.16 -1.85 -2.18
C PHE A 60 18.98 -1.60 -1.25
N ILE A 61 18.81 -2.44 -0.24
CA ILE A 61 17.71 -2.34 0.73
C ILE A 61 17.82 -1.03 1.53
N LYS A 62 16.72 -0.29 1.62
CA LYS A 62 16.56 0.90 2.46
C LYS A 62 15.71 0.63 3.69
N ASN A 63 14.61 -0.09 3.51
CA ASN A 63 13.75 -0.57 4.58
C ASN A 63 13.33 -2.00 4.29
N ALA A 64 13.31 -2.84 5.33
CA ALA A 64 12.67 -4.14 5.29
C ALA A 64 11.94 -4.39 6.61
N VAL A 65 10.64 -4.68 6.50
CA VAL A 65 9.78 -4.92 7.67
C VAL A 65 8.87 -6.11 7.46
N ARG A 66 8.48 -6.74 8.57
CA ARG A 66 7.55 -7.87 8.61
C ARG A 66 6.48 -7.66 9.67
N TRP A 67 5.24 -7.96 9.33
CA TRP A 67 4.11 -7.92 10.26
C TRP A 67 3.09 -9.01 9.93
N LYS A 68 2.17 -9.26 10.86
CA LYS A 68 1.00 -10.10 10.62
C LYS A 68 -0.26 -9.26 10.72
N ASP A 69 -1.16 -9.43 9.76
CA ASP A 69 -2.48 -8.79 9.72
C ASP A 69 -3.52 -9.78 9.17
N LYS A 70 -4.75 -9.31 8.91
CA LYS A 70 -5.83 -10.16 8.36
C LYS A 70 -5.52 -10.77 6.99
N GLN A 71 -4.54 -10.25 6.25
CA GLN A 71 -4.13 -10.80 4.95
C GLN A 71 -3.04 -11.88 5.08
N GLY A 72 -2.42 -12.00 6.25
CA GLY A 72 -1.45 -13.04 6.56
C GLY A 72 -0.13 -12.49 7.09
N ASP A 73 0.97 -13.16 6.73
CA ASP A 73 2.32 -12.80 7.13
C ASP A 73 2.96 -11.97 6.01
N ASN A 74 3.23 -10.70 6.27
CA ASN A 74 3.56 -9.70 5.26
C ASN A 74 5.02 -9.28 5.39
N ILE A 75 5.71 -9.13 4.26
CA ILE A 75 7.04 -8.51 4.19
C ILE A 75 6.98 -7.36 3.18
N VAL A 76 7.45 -6.18 3.57
CA VAL A 76 7.73 -5.07 2.64
C VAL A 76 9.22 -4.79 2.62
N ILE A 77 9.75 -4.61 1.41
CA ILE A 77 11.14 -4.25 1.14
C ILE A 77 11.13 -3.04 0.22
N THR A 78 11.88 -1.99 0.57
CA THR A 78 12.15 -0.84 -0.31
C THR A 78 13.62 -0.85 -0.70
N THR A 79 13.91 -0.60 -1.97
CA THR A 79 15.27 -0.63 -2.52
C THR A 79 15.52 0.51 -3.50
N GLU A 80 16.78 0.88 -3.65
CA GLU A 80 17.25 1.86 -4.64
C GLU A 80 18.50 1.31 -5.33
N THR A 81 18.68 1.57 -6.62
CA THR A 81 19.90 1.17 -7.34
C THR A 81 21.08 2.10 -7.09
N GLY A 82 20.81 3.36 -6.71
CA GLY A 82 21.78 4.43 -6.92
C GLY A 82 22.02 4.69 -8.41
N TYR A 83 23.05 5.47 -8.72
CA TYR A 83 23.42 5.78 -10.10
C TYR A 83 24.03 4.56 -10.78
N HIS A 84 23.53 4.24 -11.97
CA HIS A 84 24.05 3.17 -12.82
C HIS A 84 23.64 3.40 -14.27
N ILE A 85 24.17 2.59 -15.20
CA ILE A 85 23.72 2.57 -16.59
C ILE A 85 22.99 1.26 -16.82
N ASN A 86 21.68 1.32 -17.07
CA ASN A 86 20.84 0.17 -17.34
C ASN A 86 20.69 -0.04 -18.85
N LYS A 87 21.14 -1.20 -19.33
CA LYS A 87 21.07 -1.59 -20.75
C LYS A 87 19.65 -1.63 -21.32
N LYS A 88 18.61 -1.61 -20.49
CA LYS A 88 17.21 -1.57 -20.94
C LYS A 88 16.79 -0.18 -21.43
N PHE A 89 17.48 0.88 -21.04
CA PHE A 89 17.20 2.25 -21.48
C PHE A 89 18.15 2.66 -22.61
N LYS A 90 17.62 3.42 -23.56
CA LYS A 90 18.45 4.07 -24.58
C LYS A 90 19.05 5.31 -23.95
N HIS A 91 20.35 5.50 -24.13
CA HIS A 91 21.08 6.67 -23.67
C HIS A 91 21.53 7.48 -24.89
N GLU A 92 21.26 8.78 -24.89
CA GLU A 92 21.70 9.67 -25.97
C GLU A 92 23.12 10.21 -25.76
N PHE A 93 23.55 10.27 -24.49
CA PHE A 93 24.86 10.75 -24.09
C PHE A 93 25.63 9.69 -23.28
N ASP A 94 26.95 9.64 -23.43
CA ASP A 94 27.78 8.64 -22.76
C ASP A 94 27.97 8.91 -21.25
N ASP A 95 27.71 10.14 -20.81
CA ASP A 95 27.82 10.60 -19.43
C ASP A 95 26.48 10.57 -18.68
N SER A 96 25.40 10.16 -19.32
CA SER A 96 24.11 10.05 -18.67
C SER A 96 24.02 8.82 -17.77
N SER A 97 23.19 8.92 -16.73
CA SER A 97 22.98 7.87 -15.74
C SER A 97 21.50 7.62 -15.49
N ASP A 98 21.21 6.44 -14.97
CA ASP A 98 19.91 5.98 -14.52
C ASP A 98 19.89 5.79 -13.01
N ALA A 99 18.71 5.99 -12.42
CA ALA A 99 18.43 5.65 -11.03
C ALA A 99 17.03 5.07 -10.94
N GLU A 100 16.91 3.96 -10.21
CA GLU A 100 15.67 3.23 -10.04
C GLU A 100 15.38 3.02 -8.55
N LEU A 101 14.09 3.05 -8.21
CA LEU A 101 13.61 2.69 -6.90
C LEU A 101 12.49 1.67 -7.00
N PHE A 102 12.40 0.84 -5.97
CA PHE A 102 11.39 -0.21 -5.89
C PHE A 102 10.83 -0.31 -4.48
N ALA A 103 9.56 -0.70 -4.38
CA ALA A 103 8.99 -1.24 -3.16
C ALA A 103 8.24 -2.53 -3.49
N TYR A 104 8.53 -3.60 -2.77
CA TYR A 104 7.93 -4.91 -2.96
C TYR A 104 7.15 -5.27 -1.72
N HIS A 105 5.92 -5.76 -1.90
CA HIS A 105 5.14 -6.38 -0.83
C HIS A 105 4.92 -7.84 -1.14
N TYR A 106 5.25 -8.69 -0.18
CA TYR A 106 5.06 -10.13 -0.23
C TYR A 106 4.11 -10.58 0.88
N ILE A 107 3.29 -11.57 0.57
CA ILE A 107 2.56 -12.37 1.55
C ILE A 107 3.23 -13.74 1.60
N ILE A 108 3.60 -14.17 2.80
CA ILE A 108 4.31 -15.42 3.05
C ILE A 108 3.28 -16.52 3.35
N SER A 109 3.39 -17.63 2.63
CA SER A 109 2.59 -18.84 2.83
C SER A 109 3.47 -20.06 2.63
N ASN A 110 3.46 -21.02 3.57
CA ASN A 110 4.28 -22.23 3.51
C ASN A 110 5.78 -21.95 3.25
N ASN A 111 6.31 -20.87 3.84
CA ASN A 111 7.69 -20.41 3.63
C ASN A 111 8.02 -19.97 2.19
N GLU A 112 7.00 -19.76 1.35
CA GLU A 112 7.12 -19.15 0.03
C GLU A 112 6.56 -17.73 0.06
N ALA A 113 7.27 -16.81 -0.61
CA ALA A 113 6.88 -15.42 -0.73
C ALA A 113 6.12 -15.19 -2.04
N LYS A 114 4.85 -14.81 -1.94
CA LYS A 114 4.03 -14.41 -3.09
C LYS A 114 3.96 -12.89 -3.17
N GLN A 115 4.43 -12.32 -4.27
CA GLN A 115 4.37 -10.86 -4.46
C GLN A 115 2.90 -10.41 -4.57
N ASN A 116 2.50 -9.51 -3.67
CA ASN A 116 1.17 -8.90 -3.67
C ASN A 116 1.13 -7.65 -4.56
N TRP A 117 2.12 -6.77 -4.43
CA TRP A 117 2.31 -5.61 -5.31
C TRP A 117 3.79 -5.20 -5.41
N LYS A 118 4.10 -4.40 -6.44
CA LYS A 118 5.39 -3.76 -6.68
C LYS A 118 5.18 -2.30 -7.05
N VAL A 119 5.87 -1.39 -6.38
CA VAL A 119 6.14 -0.03 -6.87
C VAL A 119 7.48 -0.07 -7.60
N TYR A 120 7.51 0.57 -8.75
CA TYR A 120 8.70 0.78 -9.55
C TYR A 120 8.61 2.17 -10.15
N ASP A 121 9.64 2.98 -9.92
CA ASP A 121 9.80 4.30 -10.51
C ASP A 121 11.28 4.52 -10.83
N TYR A 122 11.57 5.39 -11.77
CA TYR A 122 12.92 5.60 -12.25
C TYR A 122 13.08 6.96 -12.93
N ILE A 123 14.34 7.37 -13.03
CA ILE A 123 14.82 8.33 -14.01
C ILE A 123 15.87 7.61 -14.84
N SER A 124 15.84 7.84 -16.14
CA SER A 124 16.82 7.29 -17.07
C SER A 124 17.42 8.37 -17.96
N ASP A 125 18.61 8.12 -18.49
CA ASP A 125 19.30 9.02 -19.43
C ASP A 125 19.43 10.46 -18.89
N CYS A 126 19.84 10.59 -17.62
CA CYS A 126 20.05 11.90 -16.99
C CYS A 126 21.52 12.32 -17.03
N PRO A 127 21.89 13.42 -17.72
CA PRO A 127 23.28 13.89 -17.84
C PRO A 127 23.71 14.84 -16.70
N VAL A 128 22.89 15.01 -15.67
CA VAL A 128 23.08 15.97 -14.57
C VAL A 128 22.77 15.31 -13.22
N ASP A 129 22.60 16.12 -12.17
CA ASP A 129 22.20 15.62 -10.86
C ASP A 129 20.88 14.84 -10.94
N LEU A 130 20.94 13.64 -10.36
CA LEU A 130 19.96 12.59 -10.53
C LEU A 130 19.47 12.15 -9.16
N THR A 131 18.17 11.88 -9.01
CA THR A 131 17.66 11.22 -7.80
C THR A 131 16.50 10.33 -8.16
N ALA A 132 16.50 9.11 -7.63
CA ALA A 132 15.34 8.25 -7.53
C ALA A 132 15.44 7.54 -6.17
N SER A 133 14.95 8.19 -5.12
CA SER A 133 15.17 7.74 -3.75
C SER A 133 13.98 7.99 -2.83
N PHE A 134 13.85 7.14 -1.82
CA PHE A 134 12.88 7.32 -0.75
C PHE A 134 13.30 8.48 0.16
N VAL A 135 12.33 9.29 0.57
CA VAL A 135 12.55 10.34 1.57
C VAL A 135 12.89 9.65 2.90
N LYS A 136 13.93 10.14 3.58
CA LYS A 136 14.40 9.52 4.82
C LYS A 136 13.32 9.64 5.90
N ASN A 137 13.17 8.60 6.72
CA ASN A 137 12.26 8.57 7.88
C ASN A 137 10.77 8.80 7.55
N THR A 138 10.32 8.53 6.32
CA THR A 138 8.91 8.65 5.92
C THR A 138 8.25 7.30 5.58
N PHE A 139 9.01 6.20 5.59
CA PHE A 139 8.47 4.86 5.42
C PHE A 139 7.72 4.46 6.69
N GLU A 140 6.42 4.17 6.55
CA GLU A 140 5.56 3.82 7.68
C GLU A 140 4.62 2.66 7.32
N VAL A 141 4.30 1.83 8.32
CA VAL A 141 3.28 0.79 8.21
C VAL A 141 2.30 0.97 9.37
N THR A 142 1.04 1.22 9.05
CA THR A 142 0.00 1.64 10.00
C THR A 142 -1.26 0.79 9.90
N ASP A 143 -2.22 0.98 10.80
CA ASP A 143 -3.61 0.53 10.67
C ASP A 143 -4.52 1.67 11.14
N LEU A 144 -4.46 2.80 10.43
CA LEU A 144 -5.08 4.07 10.84
C LEU A 144 -6.61 3.98 10.88
N ASN A 145 -7.20 3.15 10.04
CA ASN A 145 -8.65 2.95 10.04
C ASN A 145 -9.11 1.79 10.94
N ASN A 146 -8.18 1.11 11.62
CA ASN A 146 -8.42 0.00 12.55
C ASN A 146 -9.23 -1.16 11.93
N ASN A 147 -9.03 -1.44 10.64
CA ASN A 147 -9.72 -2.54 9.98
C ASN A 147 -8.96 -3.87 10.07
N GLY A 148 -7.74 -3.86 10.62
CA GLY A 148 -6.87 -5.03 10.77
C GLY A 148 -6.13 -5.42 9.49
N ILE A 149 -6.05 -4.52 8.51
CA ILE A 149 -5.24 -4.64 7.29
C ILE A 149 -4.29 -3.46 7.29
N ALA A 150 -2.98 -3.73 7.27
CA ALA A 150 -2.03 -2.64 7.37
C ALA A 150 -2.01 -1.76 6.12
N GLU A 151 -1.79 -0.47 6.32
CA GLU A 151 -1.47 0.48 5.27
C GLU A 151 0.05 0.71 5.20
N VAL A 152 0.61 0.64 4.00
CA VAL A 152 2.04 0.82 3.75
C VAL A 152 2.27 2.13 3.04
N TRP A 153 3.06 3.02 3.64
CA TRP A 153 3.31 4.38 3.15
C TRP A 153 4.73 4.50 2.59
N LEU A 154 4.81 4.98 1.34
CA LEU A 154 6.04 5.16 0.59
C LEU A 154 6.11 6.61 0.13
N MET A 155 7.10 7.37 0.59
CA MET A 155 7.36 8.71 0.08
C MET A 155 8.73 8.76 -0.58
N TYR A 156 8.81 9.31 -1.79
CA TYR A 156 10.04 9.33 -2.57
C TYR A 156 10.07 10.52 -3.54
N LYS A 157 11.27 10.82 -4.03
CA LYS A 157 11.53 11.87 -5.02
C LYS A 157 12.15 11.29 -6.28
N THR A 158 11.89 11.96 -7.41
CA THR A 158 12.52 11.68 -8.71
C THR A 158 13.00 13.00 -9.32
N VAL A 159 14.29 13.09 -9.66
CA VAL A 159 14.97 14.33 -10.07
C VAL A 159 15.92 14.06 -11.23
N CYS A 160 15.95 14.99 -12.19
CA CYS A 160 16.99 15.13 -13.20
C CYS A 160 17.14 16.62 -13.54
N HIS A 161 17.85 17.38 -12.71
CA HIS A 161 18.14 18.79 -12.96
C HIS A 161 19.38 19.23 -12.20
N GLY A 162 20.22 20.06 -12.83
CA GLY A 162 21.42 20.64 -12.21
C GLY A 162 21.21 22.06 -11.66
N ASP A 163 19.96 22.49 -11.50
CA ASP A 163 19.59 23.81 -10.98
C ASP A 163 18.72 23.72 -9.71
N VAL A 164 18.42 24.89 -9.15
CA VAL A 164 17.54 25.03 -7.98
C VAL A 164 16.08 25.04 -8.46
N SER A 165 15.57 23.84 -8.74
CA SER A 165 14.19 23.61 -9.17
C SER A 165 13.45 22.64 -8.25
N PRO A 166 12.10 22.70 -8.21
CA PRO A 166 11.32 21.70 -7.52
C PRO A 166 11.53 20.29 -8.08
N SER A 167 11.66 19.33 -7.16
CA SER A 167 11.75 17.91 -7.41
C SER A 167 10.37 17.27 -7.43
N ASN A 168 10.14 16.36 -8.38
CA ASN A 168 8.94 15.52 -8.34
C ASN A 168 8.92 14.71 -7.05
N MET A 169 7.82 14.76 -6.32
CA MET A 169 7.63 14.11 -5.04
C MET A 169 6.32 13.32 -5.05
N LYS A 170 6.34 12.12 -4.49
CA LYS A 170 5.20 11.22 -4.52
C LYS A 170 5.01 10.56 -3.16
N ILE A 171 3.76 10.44 -2.72
CA ILE A 171 3.36 9.50 -1.67
C ILE A 171 2.54 8.41 -2.35
N ILE A 172 2.96 7.15 -2.20
CA ILE A 172 2.22 5.97 -2.62
C ILE A 172 1.84 5.21 -1.35
N MET A 173 0.56 4.94 -1.19
CA MET A 173 0.04 4.16 -0.08
C MET A 173 -0.70 2.94 -0.61
N TYR A 174 -0.52 1.81 0.06
CA TYR A 174 -1.29 0.59 -0.18
C TYR A 174 -1.98 0.11 1.07
N GLU A 175 -3.28 -0.18 0.99
CA GLU A 175 -4.00 -1.04 1.93
C GLU A 175 -4.42 -2.30 1.16
N GLY A 176 -3.84 -3.44 1.51
CA GLY A 176 -3.98 -4.66 0.70
C GLY A 176 -3.54 -4.47 -0.75
N LYS A 177 -4.48 -4.45 -1.69
CA LYS A 177 -4.21 -4.18 -3.12
C LYS A 177 -4.68 -2.81 -3.59
N ASN A 178 -5.37 -2.06 -2.73
CA ASN A 178 -5.86 -0.73 -3.07
C ASN A 178 -4.69 0.25 -3.01
N LYS A 179 -4.38 0.83 -4.17
CA LYS A 179 -3.35 1.86 -4.29
C LYS A 179 -3.97 3.24 -4.16
N TYR A 180 -3.31 4.09 -3.39
CA TYR A 180 -3.62 5.51 -3.25
C TYR A 180 -2.35 6.30 -3.56
N ALA A 181 -2.48 7.44 -4.21
CA ALA A 181 -1.31 8.25 -4.56
C ALA A 181 -1.54 9.76 -4.44
N ILE A 182 -0.51 10.43 -3.92
CA ILE A 182 -0.29 11.87 -4.02
C ILE A 182 0.90 12.09 -4.95
N ARG A 183 0.76 12.97 -5.94
CA ARG A 183 1.85 13.35 -6.84
C ARG A 183 1.93 14.86 -6.97
N GLY A 184 3.13 15.38 -6.94
CA GLY A 184 3.36 16.81 -6.99
C GLY A 184 4.84 17.12 -7.01
N GLU A 185 5.16 18.31 -6.55
CA GLU A 185 6.53 18.77 -6.37
C GLU A 185 6.73 19.18 -4.91
N ASN A 186 7.96 19.00 -4.42
CA ASN A 186 8.41 19.70 -3.21
C ASN A 186 8.37 21.24 -3.44
N LYS A 187 8.74 22.00 -2.42
CA LYS A 187 8.81 23.45 -2.47
C LYS A 187 10.23 23.91 -2.22
N VAL A 188 10.75 24.73 -3.12
CA VAL A 188 12.15 25.19 -3.12
C VAL A 188 12.17 26.70 -3.00
N GLN A 189 13.03 27.24 -2.14
CA GLN A 189 13.30 28.68 -2.09
C GLN A 189 14.23 29.05 -3.24
N VAL A 190 13.78 29.90 -4.14
CA VAL A 190 14.53 30.28 -5.37
C VAL A 190 15.11 31.69 -5.30
N GLY A 191 14.81 32.44 -4.24
CA GLY A 191 15.28 33.81 -4.10
C GLY A 191 14.66 34.52 -2.91
N THR A 192 14.84 35.84 -2.90
CA THR A 192 14.27 36.76 -1.89
C THR A 192 13.78 38.00 -2.61
N LEU A 193 12.57 38.46 -2.30
CA LEU A 193 11.97 39.70 -2.79
C LEU A 193 12.72 40.93 -2.23
N GLU A 194 12.53 42.09 -2.85
CA GLU A 194 13.12 43.36 -2.39
C GLU A 194 12.74 43.73 -0.94
N ASN A 195 11.58 43.26 -0.48
CA ASN A 195 11.10 43.46 0.89
C ASN A 195 11.66 42.42 1.90
N GLY A 196 12.56 41.53 1.48
CA GLY A 196 13.16 40.50 2.33
C GLY A 196 12.37 39.20 2.45
N GLU A 197 11.20 39.09 1.81
CA GLU A 197 10.38 37.87 1.85
C GLU A 197 10.96 36.77 0.92
N PRO A 198 11.05 35.51 1.37
CA PRO A 198 11.54 34.42 0.54
C PRO A 198 10.60 34.11 -0.64
N GLN A 199 11.17 33.92 -1.82
CA GLN A 199 10.45 33.46 -3.02
C GLN A 199 10.54 31.94 -3.13
N TYR A 200 9.42 31.29 -3.42
CA TYR A 200 9.35 29.84 -3.57
C TYR A 200 8.73 29.42 -4.90
N LEU A 201 9.21 28.28 -5.41
CA LEU A 201 8.56 27.52 -6.48
C LEU A 201 8.13 26.15 -5.98
N GLY A 202 7.16 25.54 -6.66
CA GLY A 202 6.67 24.20 -6.36
C GLY A 202 5.70 24.13 -5.18
N GLY A 203 5.51 22.92 -4.67
CA GLY A 203 4.67 22.60 -3.53
C GLY A 203 3.23 22.20 -3.88
N GLN A 204 2.84 22.28 -5.15
CA GLN A 204 1.55 21.77 -5.61
C GLN A 204 1.53 20.23 -5.58
N PHE A 205 0.37 19.68 -5.28
CA PHE A 205 0.12 18.24 -5.37
C PHE A 205 -1.29 17.94 -5.87
N LYS A 206 -1.48 16.70 -6.32
CA LYS A 206 -2.77 16.15 -6.72
C LYS A 206 -2.96 14.78 -6.09
N LEU A 207 -4.14 14.59 -5.53
CA LEU A 207 -4.66 13.30 -5.09
C LEU A 207 -5.19 12.51 -6.29
N ASP A 208 -4.94 11.21 -6.34
CA ASP A 208 -5.61 10.32 -7.29
C ASP A 208 -7.09 10.06 -6.89
N GLU A 209 -7.84 9.42 -7.79
CA GLU A 209 -9.27 9.17 -7.58
C GLU A 209 -9.57 8.27 -6.38
N ASN A 210 -8.66 7.34 -6.08
CA ASN A 210 -8.80 6.46 -4.91
C ASN A 210 -8.59 7.28 -3.62
N PHE A 211 -7.58 8.15 -3.58
CA PHE A 211 -7.29 8.99 -2.42
C PHE A 211 -8.44 9.98 -2.14
N LYS A 212 -9.05 10.55 -3.19
CA LYS A 212 -10.22 11.42 -3.04
C LYS A 212 -11.36 10.72 -2.30
N LYS A 213 -11.55 9.41 -2.54
CA LYS A 213 -12.60 8.57 -1.93
C LYS A 213 -12.16 7.85 -0.66
N ALA A 214 -10.88 7.94 -0.30
CA ALA A 214 -10.32 7.24 0.85
C ALA A 214 -10.94 7.69 2.19
N PRO A 215 -10.84 6.86 3.24
CA PRO A 215 -11.10 7.26 4.62
C PRO A 215 -10.43 8.60 4.97
N LYS A 216 -11.10 9.41 5.80
CA LYS A 216 -10.61 10.74 6.21
C LYS A 216 -9.22 10.67 6.85
N VAL A 217 -9.00 9.65 7.71
CA VAL A 217 -7.73 9.42 8.40
C VAL A 217 -6.54 9.21 7.45
N PHE A 218 -6.75 8.61 6.28
CA PHE A 218 -5.69 8.46 5.28
C PHE A 218 -5.31 9.80 4.66
N LYS A 219 -6.31 10.63 4.35
CA LYS A 219 -6.09 11.98 3.81
C LYS A 219 -5.37 12.87 4.81
N GLU A 220 -5.79 12.83 6.08
CA GLU A 220 -5.15 13.59 7.14
C GLU A 220 -3.68 13.18 7.34
N PHE A 221 -3.40 11.88 7.41
CA PHE A 221 -2.04 11.39 7.55
C PHE A 221 -1.17 11.74 6.34
N ALA A 222 -1.66 11.55 5.13
CA ALA A 222 -0.89 11.83 3.92
C ALA A 222 -0.59 13.32 3.73
N LEU A 223 -1.55 14.19 4.06
CA LEU A 223 -1.33 15.64 4.02
C LEU A 223 -0.35 16.09 5.10
N LYS A 224 -0.40 15.48 6.29
CA LYS A 224 0.61 15.73 7.33
C LYS A 224 2.00 15.31 6.83
N LEU A 225 2.13 14.08 6.32
CA LEU A 225 3.39 13.54 5.81
C LEU A 225 3.95 14.42 4.67
N TRP A 226 3.09 14.87 3.76
CA TRP A 226 3.47 15.79 2.66
C TRP A 226 3.98 17.13 3.20
N ASN A 227 3.25 17.76 4.12
CA ASN A 227 3.60 19.07 4.66
C ASN A 227 4.87 19.04 5.50
N ASP A 228 5.07 18.00 6.31
CA ASP A 228 6.26 17.81 7.14
C ASP A 228 7.54 17.68 6.29
N ASN A 229 7.40 17.28 5.01
CA ASN A 229 8.49 17.04 4.08
C ASN A 229 8.40 17.94 2.81
N LEU A 230 7.62 19.02 2.88
CA LEU A 230 7.30 19.85 1.71
C LEU A 230 8.52 20.64 1.23
N ILE A 231 9.27 21.22 2.16
CA ILE A 231 10.40 22.08 1.84
C ILE A 231 11.60 21.21 1.45
N GLU A 232 12.28 21.58 0.37
CA GLU A 232 13.53 20.93 0.00
C GLU A 232 14.61 21.21 1.02
N ASN A 233 15.17 20.14 1.58
CA ASN A 233 16.36 20.18 2.41
C ASN A 233 17.49 19.61 1.56
N TRP A 234 18.34 20.47 1.03
CA TRP A 234 19.60 20.07 0.42
C TRP A 234 20.45 19.48 1.55
N GLU A 235 20.60 18.16 1.59
CA GLU A 235 21.48 17.53 2.56
C GLU A 235 22.91 18.07 2.33
N GLU A 236 23.53 18.61 3.39
CA GLU A 236 24.94 19.04 3.40
C GLU A 236 25.91 17.85 3.28
#